data_AF-A0A1E3S7A8-F1
#
_entry.id   AF-A0A1E3S7A8-F1
#
_cell.length_a   1.000
_cell.length_b   1.000
_cell.length_c   1.000
_cell.angle_alpha   90.00
_cell.angle_beta   90.00
_cell.angle_gamma   90.00
#
_symmetry.space_group_name_H-M   'P 1'
#
loop_
_entity.id
_entity.type
_entity.pdbx_description
1 polymer ?
#
loop_
_entity_poly.entity_id
_entity_poly.type
_entity_poly.pdbx_seq_one_letter_code
_entity_poly.pdbx_strand_id
1 'polypeptide(L)'
;MTGQGMTGQGPQTIPFLPAYIPQDVDIDAIKTEVAATGVSAPPEAKPGLLEVVHRAQDEHINLKIVLLDHNPPNDTPLRDISTVVGADYPDSTVLTLSPSYVGSYSSVFPRVTLEAGEDHSKTGNPVQSAQNFLNELNTPEFPWDVLTIVLLIGVFAAAVGARFMRRRSLQPATSTVTSERSAEEPRQDV
;
A
#
# COMPACT_ATOMS: atom_id res chain seq x y z
N MET A 1 -14.67 -12.11 -43.22
CA MET A 1 -13.90 -11.06 -42.52
C MET A 1 -14.89 -10.12 -41.86
N THR A 2 -15.02 -10.17 -40.53
CA THR A 2 -15.57 -9.08 -39.71
C THR A 2 -15.23 -9.41 -38.26
N GLY A 3 -14.39 -8.56 -37.66
CA GLY A 3 -13.82 -8.75 -36.33
C GLY A 3 -14.77 -8.36 -35.20
N GLN A 4 -14.72 -9.15 -34.12
CA GLN A 4 -15.24 -8.76 -32.82
C GLN A 4 -14.29 -7.75 -32.17
N GLY A 5 -14.76 -6.54 -31.93
CA GLY A 5 -14.08 -5.56 -31.09
C GLY A 5 -14.30 -5.88 -29.61
N MET A 6 -13.19 -6.09 -28.90
CA MET A 6 -13.15 -6.08 -27.43
C MET A 6 -13.55 -4.69 -26.94
N THR A 7 -14.68 -4.60 -26.24
CA THR A 7 -15.02 -3.40 -25.47
C THR A 7 -14.13 -3.36 -24.22
N GLY A 8 -13.19 -2.41 -24.18
CA GLY A 8 -12.38 -2.14 -23.02
C GLY A 8 -13.23 -1.74 -21.82
N GLN A 9 -12.89 -2.30 -20.66
CA GLN A 9 -13.37 -1.80 -19.37
C GLN A 9 -12.90 -0.35 -19.22
N GLY A 10 -13.85 0.58 -19.14
CA GLY A 10 -13.56 1.95 -18.72
C GLY A 10 -12.97 1.99 -17.30
N PRO A 11 -12.28 3.08 -16.94
CA PRO A 11 -11.71 3.23 -15.61
C PRO A 11 -12.80 3.03 -14.56
N GLN A 12 -12.57 2.07 -13.65
CA GLN A 12 -13.45 1.81 -12.52
C GLN A 12 -13.40 3.06 -11.62
N THR A 13 -14.35 3.98 -11.78
CA THR A 13 -14.59 5.01 -10.77
C THR A 13 -15.18 4.28 -9.56
N ILE A 14 -14.34 3.97 -8.58
CA ILE A 14 -14.81 3.53 -7.26
C ILE A 14 -15.73 4.64 -6.77
N PRO A 15 -17.02 4.36 -6.48
CA PRO A 15 -17.89 5.38 -5.90
C PRO A 15 -17.24 5.86 -4.60
N PHE A 16 -16.98 7.16 -4.49
CA PHE A 16 -16.64 7.78 -3.21
C PHE A 16 -17.77 7.46 -2.25
N LEU A 17 -17.52 6.60 -1.27
CA LEU A 17 -18.40 6.50 -0.12
C LEU A 17 -18.38 7.88 0.55
N PRO A 18 -19.54 8.45 0.92
CA PRO A 18 -19.55 9.71 1.64
C PRO A 18 -18.76 9.53 2.94
N ALA A 19 -17.78 10.40 3.18
CA ALA A 19 -17.06 10.46 4.44
C ALA A 19 -18.07 10.62 5.59
N TYR A 20 -17.93 9.81 6.64
CA TYR A 20 -18.74 9.91 7.83
C TYR A 20 -18.04 10.81 8.86
N ILE A 21 -18.54 12.04 8.95
CA ILE A 21 -18.14 13.00 9.99
C ILE A 21 -19.23 13.00 11.08
N PRO A 22 -18.89 12.74 12.36
CA PRO A 22 -19.85 12.82 13.46
C PRO A 22 -20.51 14.20 13.52
N GLN A 23 -21.81 14.26 13.83
CA GLN A 23 -22.58 15.52 13.76
C GLN A 23 -22.11 16.60 14.75
N ASP A 24 -21.47 16.17 15.83
CA ASP A 24 -20.88 16.98 16.87
C ASP A 24 -19.46 17.46 16.54
N VAL A 25 -18.91 17.03 15.39
CA VAL A 25 -17.62 17.51 14.89
C VAL A 25 -17.83 18.65 13.89
N ASP A 26 -17.40 19.86 14.26
CA ASP A 26 -17.36 21.01 13.36
C ASP A 26 -16.11 20.92 12.45
N ILE A 27 -16.29 20.35 11.27
CA ILE A 27 -15.20 20.14 10.31
C ILE A 27 -14.64 21.44 9.74
N ASP A 28 -15.46 22.50 9.64
CA ASP A 28 -15.02 23.78 9.09
C ASP A 28 -14.15 24.54 10.12
N ALA A 29 -14.50 24.45 11.40
CA ALA A 29 -13.65 24.93 12.48
C ALA A 29 -12.31 24.19 12.52
N ILE A 30 -12.32 22.85 12.40
CA ILE A 30 -11.09 22.04 12.33
C ILE A 30 -10.21 22.50 11.16
N LYS A 31 -10.78 22.63 9.96
CA LYS A 31 -10.03 23.08 8.77
C LYS A 31 -9.43 24.47 8.98
N THR A 32 -10.17 25.38 9.61
CA THR A 32 -9.71 26.73 9.93
C THR A 32 -8.52 26.70 10.90
N GLU A 33 -8.59 25.91 11.96
CA GLU A 33 -7.48 25.78 12.92
C GLU A 33 -6.25 25.12 12.30
N VAL A 34 -6.45 24.05 11.52
CA VAL A 34 -5.37 23.36 10.80
C VAL A 34 -4.72 24.27 9.76
N ALA A 35 -5.49 25.14 9.09
CA ALA A 35 -4.93 26.13 8.18
C ALA A 35 -4.07 27.17 8.91
N ALA A 36 -4.49 27.59 10.10
CA ALA A 36 -3.82 28.62 10.87
C ALA A 36 -2.52 28.14 11.52
N THR A 37 -2.52 26.94 12.12
CA THR A 37 -1.39 26.47 12.95
C THR A 37 -0.95 25.04 12.67
N GLY A 38 -1.58 24.34 11.73
CA GLY A 38 -1.33 22.91 11.50
C GLY A 38 -1.94 21.98 12.57
N VAL A 39 -2.60 22.53 13.59
CA VAL A 39 -3.15 21.77 14.73
C VAL A 39 -4.54 22.28 15.09
N SER A 40 -5.52 21.38 15.08
CA SER A 40 -6.83 21.58 15.71
C SER A 40 -6.92 20.71 16.95
N ALA A 41 -6.97 21.30 18.14
CA ALA A 41 -6.94 20.56 19.40
C ALA A 41 -7.43 21.40 20.59
N PRO A 42 -7.93 20.78 21.67
CA PRO A 42 -8.17 21.45 22.94
C PRO A 42 -6.94 22.22 23.46
N PRO A 43 -7.12 23.39 24.13
CA PRO A 43 -6.03 24.27 24.53
C PRO A 43 -4.94 23.59 25.38
N GLU A 44 -5.31 22.61 26.20
CA GLU A 44 -4.41 21.86 27.08
C GLU A 44 -3.40 20.98 26.32
N ALA A 45 -3.80 20.42 25.17
CA ALA A 45 -2.96 19.53 24.36
C ALA A 45 -2.25 20.28 23.21
N LYS A 46 -2.81 21.40 22.76
CA LYS A 46 -2.35 22.14 21.57
C LYS A 46 -0.86 22.53 21.60
N PRO A 47 -0.28 23.03 22.71
CA PRO A 47 1.14 23.38 22.73
C PRO A 47 2.07 22.20 22.43
N GLY A 48 1.84 21.05 23.06
CA GLY A 48 2.66 19.85 22.84
C GLY A 48 2.49 19.27 21.43
N LEU A 49 1.29 19.37 20.84
CA LEU A 49 1.06 18.94 19.46
C LEU A 49 1.72 19.87 18.43
N LEU A 50 1.77 21.18 18.71
CA LEU A 50 2.51 22.13 17.87
C LEU A 50 4.01 21.81 17.86
N GLU A 51 4.59 21.40 18.99
CA GLU A 51 5.99 20.95 19.03
C GLU A 51 6.23 19.73 18.12
N VAL A 52 5.29 18.79 18.06
CA VAL A 52 5.39 17.63 17.15
C VAL A 52 5.30 18.05 15.68
N VAL A 53 4.41 19.00 15.34
CA VAL A 53 4.32 19.55 13.98
C VAL A 53 5.61 20.27 13.59
N HIS A 54 6.19 21.09 14.48
CA HIS A 54 7.47 21.75 14.22
C HIS A 54 8.60 20.72 14.01
N ARG A 55 8.68 19.69 14.86
CA ARG A 55 9.65 18.60 14.68
C ARG A 55 9.47 17.89 13.34
N ALA A 56 8.23 17.58 12.95
CA ALA A 56 7.96 16.98 11.64
C ALA A 56 8.47 17.86 10.50
N GLN A 57 8.26 19.18 10.60
CA GLN A 57 8.73 20.13 9.60
C GLN A 57 10.27 20.15 9.50
N ASP A 58 10.98 20.09 10.63
CA ASP A 58 12.45 19.97 10.68
C ASP A 58 12.94 18.66 10.01
N GLU A 59 12.12 17.61 10.04
CA GLU A 59 12.34 16.32 9.37
C GLU A 59 11.81 16.30 7.93
N HIS A 60 11.40 17.45 7.38
CA HIS A 60 10.81 17.61 6.04
C HIS A 60 9.47 16.89 5.81
N ILE A 61 8.72 16.65 6.88
CA ILE A 61 7.38 16.08 6.87
C ILE A 61 6.36 17.17 7.15
N ASN A 62 5.47 17.43 6.18
CA ASN A 62 4.33 18.32 6.37
C ASN A 62 3.23 17.62 7.19
N LEU A 63 3.36 17.61 8.52
CA LEU A 63 2.39 16.99 9.42
C LEU A 63 1.31 17.99 9.85
N LYS A 64 0.05 17.54 9.83
CA LYS A 64 -1.11 18.23 10.40
C LYS A 64 -1.77 17.33 11.42
N ILE A 65 -2.23 17.91 12.53
CA ILE A 65 -2.82 17.13 13.63
C ILE A 65 -4.22 17.64 13.96
N VAL A 66 -5.16 16.72 14.08
CA VAL A 66 -6.50 16.95 14.61
C VAL A 66 -6.67 16.09 15.85
N LEU A 67 -7.09 16.68 16.97
CA LEU A 67 -7.43 15.96 18.20
C LEU A 67 -8.89 16.18 18.55
N LEU A 68 -9.66 15.09 18.55
CA LEU A 68 -11.01 15.06 19.09
C LEU A 68 -10.94 14.89 20.62
N ASP A 69 -11.83 15.57 21.33
CA ASP A 69 -11.91 15.56 22.79
C ASP A 69 -12.55 14.27 23.35
N HIS A 70 -13.22 13.48 22.51
CA HIS A 70 -13.85 12.22 22.87
C HIS A 70 -13.72 11.17 21.76
N ASN A 71 -14.01 9.92 22.11
CA ASN A 71 -14.00 8.81 21.15
C ASN A 71 -15.35 8.74 20.41
N PRO A 72 -15.35 8.69 19.07
CA PRO A 72 -16.53 8.23 18.35
C PRO A 72 -16.77 6.71 18.57
N PRO A 73 -17.88 6.14 18.06
CA PRO A 73 -18.21 4.73 18.27
C PRO A 73 -17.20 3.71 17.71
N ASN A 74 -16.36 4.10 16.75
CA ASN A 74 -15.27 3.30 16.18
C ASN A 74 -14.22 4.23 15.54
N ASP A 75 -13.19 3.69 14.89
CA ASP A 75 -12.06 4.42 14.31
C ASP A 75 -12.34 5.04 12.93
N THR A 76 -13.39 4.60 12.23
CA THR A 76 -13.72 5.04 10.86
C THR A 76 -13.83 6.57 10.74
N PRO A 77 -14.51 7.29 11.66
CA PRO A 77 -14.59 8.75 11.64
C PRO A 77 -13.23 9.46 11.61
N LEU A 78 -12.20 8.92 12.27
CA LEU A 78 -10.89 9.59 12.32
C LEU A 78 -10.19 9.51 10.97
N ARG A 79 -10.36 8.40 10.25
CA ARG A 79 -9.83 8.23 8.88
C ARG A 79 -10.55 9.16 7.91
N ASP A 80 -11.86 9.29 8.07
CA ASP A 80 -12.69 10.17 7.24
C ASP A 80 -12.38 11.65 7.48
N ILE A 81 -12.25 12.06 8.75
CA ILE A 81 -11.79 13.42 9.11
C ILE A 81 -10.40 13.69 8.52
N SER A 82 -9.47 12.75 8.66
CA SER A 82 -8.11 12.89 8.10
C SER A 82 -8.15 13.07 6.59
N THR A 83 -9.02 12.33 5.89
CA THR A 83 -9.20 12.41 4.43
C THR A 83 -9.84 13.73 4.02
N VAL A 84 -10.87 14.19 4.73
CA VAL A 84 -11.57 15.45 4.44
C VAL A 84 -10.68 16.67 4.69
N VAL A 85 -9.87 16.66 5.74
CA VAL A 85 -8.85 17.69 5.99
C VAL A 85 -7.73 17.58 4.97
N GLY A 86 -7.23 16.38 4.72
CA GLY A 86 -6.12 16.12 3.79
C GLY A 86 -6.41 16.48 2.34
N ALA A 87 -7.69 16.47 1.93
CA ALA A 87 -8.11 16.90 0.61
C ALA A 87 -7.73 18.37 0.29
N ASP A 88 -7.59 19.23 1.31
CA ASP A 88 -7.16 20.62 1.15
C ASP A 88 -5.63 20.75 1.09
N TYR A 89 -4.89 19.68 1.40
CA TYR A 89 -3.43 19.68 1.58
C TYR A 89 -2.78 18.45 0.91
N PRO A 90 -2.66 18.43 -0.42
CA PRO A 90 -2.21 17.26 -1.17
C PRO A 90 -0.77 16.81 -0.85
N ASP A 91 0.06 17.69 -0.30
CA ASP A 91 1.46 17.40 0.07
C ASP A 91 1.65 17.25 1.59
N SER A 92 0.58 17.02 2.34
CA SER A 92 0.61 16.87 3.81
C SER A 92 0.13 15.49 4.26
N THR A 93 0.67 15.07 5.40
CA THR A 93 0.15 13.95 6.18
C THR A 93 -0.74 14.49 7.29
N VAL A 94 -1.97 13.99 7.37
CA VAL A 94 -2.92 14.34 8.43
C VAL A 94 -3.02 13.18 9.42
N LEU A 95 -2.83 13.49 10.69
CA LEU A 95 -3.04 12.59 11.82
C LEU A 95 -4.26 13.08 12.61
N THR A 96 -5.30 12.26 12.70
CA THR A 96 -6.45 12.50 13.59
C THR A 96 -6.37 11.56 14.79
N LEU A 97 -6.48 12.13 15.98
CA LEU A 97 -6.40 11.45 17.26
C LEU A 97 -7.72 11.59 18.02
N SER A 98 -8.05 10.57 18.79
CA SER A 98 -9.00 10.64 19.90
C SER A 98 -8.39 9.88 21.11
N PRO A 99 -9.03 9.87 22.28
CA PRO A 99 -8.48 9.16 23.45
C PRO A 99 -8.11 7.69 23.22
N SER A 100 -8.72 6.99 22.25
CA SER A 100 -8.45 5.56 22.01
C SER A 100 -8.36 5.16 20.54
N TYR A 101 -8.64 6.07 19.61
CA TYR A 101 -8.54 5.79 18.18
C TYR A 101 -7.54 6.72 17.51
N VAL A 102 -7.01 6.25 16.39
CA VAL A 102 -6.11 6.97 15.52
C VAL A 102 -6.56 6.74 14.10
N GLY A 103 -6.58 7.78 13.29
CA GLY A 103 -6.75 7.69 11.85
C GLY A 103 -5.78 8.63 11.15
N SER A 104 -5.35 8.26 9.96
CA SER A 104 -4.43 9.08 9.19
C SER A 104 -4.74 9.09 7.71
N TYR A 105 -4.23 10.13 7.03
CA TYR A 105 -4.25 10.29 5.59
C TYR A 105 -2.91 10.84 5.10
N SER A 106 -2.39 10.28 4.02
CA SER A 106 -1.23 10.81 3.31
C SER A 106 -1.25 10.38 1.86
N SER A 107 -0.80 11.26 0.97
CA SER A 107 -0.49 10.95 -0.42
C SER A 107 1.00 10.60 -0.62
N VAL A 108 1.85 10.92 0.37
CA VAL A 108 3.31 10.81 0.28
C VAL A 108 3.86 9.57 0.99
N PHE A 109 3.21 9.12 2.06
CA PHE A 109 3.56 7.87 2.74
C PHE A 109 2.66 6.72 2.26
N PRO A 110 3.22 5.52 2.04
CA PRO A 110 2.43 4.37 1.65
C PRO A 110 1.53 3.94 2.80
N ARG A 111 0.40 3.31 2.45
CA ARG A 111 -0.63 2.93 3.41
C ARG A 111 -0.11 2.05 4.55
N VAL A 112 0.84 1.17 4.27
CA VAL A 112 1.44 0.27 5.27
C VAL A 112 2.20 1.03 6.36
N THR A 113 2.94 2.09 6.02
CA THR A 113 3.63 2.96 6.99
C THR A 113 2.62 3.67 7.87
N LEU A 114 1.55 4.19 7.27
CA LEU A 114 0.48 4.84 8.01
C LEU A 114 -0.19 3.90 9.00
N GLU A 115 -0.48 2.66 8.59
CA GLU A 115 -1.11 1.65 9.45
C GLU A 115 -0.18 1.21 10.60
N ALA A 116 1.11 1.03 10.33
CA ALA A 116 2.11 0.79 11.37
C ALA A 116 2.17 1.97 12.38
N GLY A 117 2.20 3.20 11.86
CA GLY A 117 2.17 4.40 12.70
C GLY A 117 0.91 4.50 13.55
N GLU A 118 -0.26 4.24 12.97
CA GLU A 118 -1.55 4.21 13.68
C GLU A 118 -1.54 3.21 14.84
N ASP A 119 -0.98 2.02 14.65
CA ASP A 119 -0.94 0.97 15.67
C ASP A 119 -0.04 1.31 16.86
N HIS A 120 1.11 1.96 16.61
CA HIS A 120 2.00 2.41 17.68
C HIS A 120 1.51 3.67 18.42
N SER A 121 0.47 4.32 17.91
CA SER A 121 0.01 5.63 18.39
C SER A 121 -1.25 5.54 19.25
N LYS A 122 -1.74 4.35 19.60
CA LYS A 122 -2.92 4.17 20.47
C LYS A 122 -2.54 4.21 21.97
N THR A 123 -2.02 5.35 22.43
CA THR A 123 -1.45 5.47 23.80
C THR A 123 -2.38 6.11 24.85
N GLY A 124 -3.41 6.82 24.41
CA GLY A 124 -4.27 7.65 25.28
C GLY A 124 -3.68 9.01 25.67
N ASN A 125 -2.39 9.25 25.39
CA ASN A 125 -1.79 10.59 25.49
C ASN A 125 -1.58 11.15 24.08
N PRO A 126 -2.24 12.25 23.69
CA PRO A 126 -2.22 12.71 22.30
C PRO A 126 -0.83 13.13 21.82
N VAL A 127 -0.01 13.70 22.70
CA VAL A 127 1.35 14.15 22.37
C VAL A 127 2.28 12.96 22.16
N GLN A 128 2.24 11.97 23.07
CA GLN A 128 3.01 10.73 22.90
C GLN A 128 2.57 9.97 21.65
N SER A 129 1.27 9.89 21.41
CA SER A 129 0.70 9.28 20.22
C SER A 129 1.21 9.94 18.94
N ALA A 130 1.19 11.28 18.86
CA ALA A 130 1.70 12.00 17.70
C ALA A 130 3.22 11.81 17.52
N GLN A 131 3.98 11.75 18.61
CA GLN A 131 5.42 11.47 18.54
C GLN A 131 5.71 10.05 18.03
N ASN A 132 4.97 9.04 18.50
CA ASN A 132 5.10 7.67 18.03
C ASN A 132 4.79 7.57 16.53
N PHE A 133 3.70 8.19 16.10
CA PHE A 133 3.33 8.25 14.69
C PHE A 133 4.44 8.85 13.83
N LEU A 134 4.93 10.03 14.22
CA LEU A 134 6.01 10.72 13.50
C LEU A 134 7.31 9.91 13.48
N ASN A 135 7.64 9.23 14.58
CA ASN A 135 8.81 8.36 14.62
C ASN A 135 8.66 7.21 13.60
N GLU A 136 7.46 6.61 13.50
CA GLU A 136 7.22 5.52 12.57
C GLU A 136 7.27 5.95 11.10
N LEU A 137 6.85 7.18 10.77
CA LEU A 137 7.01 7.72 9.43
C LEU A 137 8.48 7.83 8.98
N ASN A 138 9.40 7.96 9.93
CA ASN A 138 10.84 8.01 9.67
C ASN A 138 11.53 6.64 9.77
N THR A 139 10.82 5.60 10.23
CA THR A 139 11.37 4.26 10.33
C THR A 139 11.57 3.68 8.93
N PRO A 140 12.79 3.26 8.55
CA PRO A 140 13.00 2.61 7.27
C PRO A 140 12.24 1.29 7.19
N GLU A 141 11.34 1.16 6.21
CA GLU A 141 10.64 -0.10 5.96
C GLU A 141 11.50 -1.09 5.17
N PHE A 142 11.20 -2.37 5.34
CA PHE A 142 11.80 -3.41 4.51
C PHE A 142 11.33 -3.26 3.05
N PRO A 143 12.23 -3.29 2.05
CA PRO A 143 11.88 -3.06 0.64
C PRO A 143 11.20 -4.29 0.02
N TRP A 144 9.92 -4.47 0.36
CA TRP A 144 9.08 -5.57 -0.12
C TRP A 144 8.96 -5.61 -1.64
N ASP A 145 8.98 -4.45 -2.28
CA ASP A 145 8.96 -4.29 -3.73
C ASP A 145 10.20 -4.91 -4.38
N VAL A 146 11.39 -4.58 -3.89
CA VAL A 146 12.66 -5.11 -4.38
C VAL A 146 12.70 -6.62 -4.18
N LEU A 147 12.33 -7.09 -2.99
CA LEU A 147 12.26 -8.54 -2.71
C LEU A 147 11.29 -9.23 -3.68
N THR A 148 10.10 -8.67 -3.89
CA THR A 148 9.08 -9.24 -4.77
C THR A 148 9.56 -9.27 -6.22
N ILE A 149 10.19 -8.20 -6.70
CA ILE A 149 10.75 -8.14 -8.06
C ILE A 149 11.81 -9.23 -8.26
N VAL A 150 12.74 -9.38 -7.31
CA VAL A 150 13.79 -10.42 -7.36
C VAL A 150 13.17 -11.82 -7.38
N LEU A 151 12.19 -12.07 -6.51
CA LEU A 151 11.48 -13.36 -6.46
C LEU A 151 10.77 -13.67 -7.79
N LEU A 152 10.08 -12.70 -8.38
CA LEU A 152 9.40 -12.86 -9.66
C LEU A 152 10.39 -13.18 -10.80
N ILE A 153 11.52 -12.50 -10.86
CA ILE A 153 12.58 -12.78 -11.84
C ILE A 153 13.11 -14.21 -11.66
N GLY A 154 13.36 -14.64 -10.42
CA GLY A 154 13.82 -15.99 -10.10
C GLY A 154 12.83 -17.07 -10.55
N VAL A 155 11.54 -16.89 -10.21
CA VAL A 155 10.47 -17.81 -10.64
C VAL A 155 10.34 -17.85 -12.16
N PHE A 156 10.39 -16.69 -12.82
CA PHE A 156 10.34 -16.61 -14.27
C PHE A 156 11.51 -17.35 -14.93
N ALA A 157 12.74 -17.13 -14.46
CA ALA A 157 13.92 -17.83 -14.96
C ALA A 157 13.83 -19.35 -14.77
N ALA A 158 13.35 -19.80 -13.61
CA ALA A 158 13.12 -21.23 -13.34
C ALA A 158 12.08 -21.83 -14.30
N ALA A 159 10.96 -21.13 -14.54
CA ALA A 159 9.91 -21.57 -15.45
C ALA A 159 10.42 -21.68 -16.91
N VAL A 160 11.19 -20.68 -17.36
CA VAL A 160 11.83 -20.69 -18.68
C VAL A 160 12.83 -21.85 -18.79
N GLY A 161 13.71 -22.02 -17.81
CA GLY A 161 14.68 -23.11 -17.75
C GLY A 161 14.01 -24.49 -17.82
N ALA A 162 12.98 -24.71 -17.01
CA ALA A 162 12.20 -25.94 -17.02
C ALA A 162 11.51 -26.18 -18.39
N ARG A 163 10.97 -25.13 -19.03
CA ARG A 163 10.36 -25.23 -20.36
C ARG A 163 11.37 -25.65 -21.43
N PHE A 164 12.58 -25.10 -21.40
CA PHE A 164 13.66 -25.46 -22.33
C PHE A 164 14.11 -26.91 -22.14
N MET A 165 14.33 -27.33 -20.89
CA MET A 165 14.67 -28.73 -20.57
C MET A 165 13.57 -29.70 -21.05
N ARG A 166 12.30 -29.40 -20.77
CA ARG A 166 11.17 -30.24 -21.20
C ARG A 166 11.03 -30.32 -22.73
N ARG A 167 11.35 -29.25 -23.47
CA ARG A 167 11.37 -29.29 -24.95
C ARG A 167 12.50 -30.16 -25.48
N ARG A 168 13.67 -30.15 -24.85
CA ARG A 168 14.81 -30.98 -25.25
C ARG A 168 14.59 -32.46 -24.98
N SER A 169 13.95 -32.80 -23.86
CA SER A 169 13.65 -34.21 -23.52
C SER A 169 12.57 -34.86 -24.39
N LEU A 170 11.84 -34.09 -25.20
CA LEU A 170 10.77 -34.57 -26.08
C LEU A 170 11.19 -34.69 -27.56
N GLN A 171 12.47 -34.51 -27.91
CA GLN A 171 12.95 -34.89 -29.24
C GLN A 171 13.28 -36.40 -29.27
N PRO A 172 12.52 -37.23 -30.02
CA PRO A 172 12.83 -38.64 -30.15
C PRO A 172 14.12 -38.83 -30.96
N ALA A 173 15.01 -39.68 -30.44
CA ALA A 173 16.09 -40.26 -31.24
C ALA A 173 15.47 -41.13 -32.33
N THR A 174 15.38 -40.63 -33.56
CA THR A 174 15.23 -41.49 -34.74
C THR A 174 16.58 -42.18 -34.95
N SER A 175 16.81 -43.26 -34.18
CA SER A 175 17.84 -44.24 -34.53
C SER A 175 17.28 -45.10 -35.66
N THR A 176 17.88 -44.91 -36.82
CA THR A 176 17.69 -45.60 -38.09
C THR A 176 17.50 -47.11 -37.91
N VAL A 177 16.25 -47.59 -38.02
CA VAL A 177 15.96 -49.00 -38.33
C VAL A 177 16.13 -49.16 -39.83
N THR A 178 17.38 -49.29 -40.28
CA THR A 178 17.71 -49.70 -41.66
C THR A 178 18.97 -50.54 -41.60
N SER A 179 18.87 -51.75 -41.05
CA SER A 179 19.89 -52.78 -41.25
C SER A 179 19.35 -54.19 -40.98
N GLU A 180 18.13 -54.51 -41.42
CA GLU A 180 17.60 -55.89 -41.30
C GLU A 180 16.81 -56.37 -42.53
N ARG A 181 16.90 -55.68 -43.68
CA ARG A 181 16.24 -56.12 -44.94
C ARG A 181 17.23 -56.26 -46.10
N SER A 182 18.33 -56.98 -45.90
CA SER A 182 19.20 -57.39 -47.02
C SER A 182 19.88 -58.74 -46.87
N ALA A 183 19.49 -59.57 -45.90
CA ALA A 183 20.07 -60.91 -45.71
C ALA A 183 18.98 -61.98 -45.58
N GLU A 184 18.04 -62.02 -46.52
CA GLU A 184 17.14 -63.15 -46.70
C GLU A 184 16.96 -63.38 -48.20
N GLU A 185 17.82 -64.23 -48.78
CA GLU A 185 17.57 -64.94 -50.04
C GLU A 185 18.27 -66.31 -49.99
N PRO A 186 17.79 -67.33 -50.74
CA PRO A 186 17.33 -68.58 -50.17
C PRO A 186 18.27 -69.75 -50.51
N ARG A 187 18.12 -70.86 -49.76
CA ARG A 187 18.72 -72.16 -50.10
C ARG A 187 18.10 -72.73 -51.38
N GLN A 188 18.95 -73.27 -52.27
CA GLN A 188 18.73 -74.38 -53.22
C GLN A 188 20.11 -74.72 -53.82
N ASP A 189 20.52 -75.92 -54.21
CA ASP A 189 20.27 -77.34 -53.90
C ASP A 189 21.34 -78.10 -54.75
N VAL A 190 21.74 -79.30 -54.28
CA VAL A 190 22.59 -80.35 -54.92
C VAL A 190 24.12 -80.19 -54.89
#